data_AF-A0A9P1GIV0-F1
#
_entry.id   AF-A0A9P1GIV0-F1
#
_cell.length_a   1.000
_cell.length_b   1.000
_cell.length_c   1.000
_cell.angle_alpha   90.00
_cell.angle_beta   90.00
_cell.angle_gamma   90.00
#
_symmetry.space_group_name_H-M   'P 1'
#
loop_
_entity.id
_entity.type
_entity.pdbx_description
1 polymer ?
#
loop_
_entity_poly.entity_id
_entity_poly.type
_entity_poly.pdbx_seq_one_letter_code
_entity_poly.pdbx_strand_id
1 'polypeptide(L)'
;MLELAWGWLTFCMLSSSLEALQPAIQQLEEWKIDAPHCDNFCQSLLEKLIEKDAFNPVILRALQPLMQSDTQKKLCWKQLIGCLRKLKKSGGQNLVRKALDIQELVSLAANARGCPVENARRTLESEC
;
A
#
# COMPACT_ATOMS: atom_id res chain seq x y z
N MET A 1 -1.95 -33.15 5.00
CA MET A 1 -2.37 -32.54 6.29
C MET A 1 -1.41 -31.43 6.75
N LEU A 2 -0.12 -31.44 6.38
CA LEU A 2 0.84 -30.38 6.71
C LEU A 2 0.63 -29.05 5.96
N GLU A 3 0.18 -29.10 4.70
CA GLU A 3 -0.15 -27.91 3.87
C GLU A 3 -1.18 -26.97 4.53
N LEU A 4 -2.16 -27.54 5.23
CA LEU A 4 -3.18 -26.76 5.94
C LEU A 4 -2.59 -26.04 7.15
N ALA A 5 -1.65 -26.66 7.89
CA ALA A 5 -1.03 -26.03 9.05
C ALA A 5 -0.18 -24.81 8.65
N TRP A 6 0.54 -24.88 7.53
CA TRP A 6 1.27 -23.74 6.98
C TRP A 6 0.33 -22.64 6.48
N GLY A 7 -0.76 -23.01 5.81
CA GLY A 7 -1.80 -22.07 5.38
C GLY A 7 -2.41 -21.29 6.55
N TRP A 8 -2.73 -21.98 7.66
CA TRP A 8 -3.30 -21.37 8.86
C TRP A 8 -2.28 -20.50 9.63
N LEU A 9 -1.03 -20.92 9.76
CA LEU A 9 0.02 -20.11 10.40
C LEU A 9 0.33 -18.84 9.61
N THR A 10 0.38 -18.95 8.28
CA THR A 10 0.59 -17.79 7.40
C THR A 10 -0.62 -16.85 7.50
N PHE A 11 -1.84 -17.40 7.48
CA PHE A 11 -3.07 -16.63 7.65
C PHE A 11 -3.14 -15.91 9.00
N CYS A 12 -2.79 -16.56 10.12
CA CYS A 12 -2.78 -15.94 11.44
C CYS A 12 -1.69 -14.85 11.58
N MET A 13 -0.49 -15.05 11.02
CA MET A 13 0.53 -13.98 11.02
C MET A 13 0.12 -12.78 10.15
N LEU A 14 -0.57 -13.04 9.04
CA LEU A 14 -1.10 -11.99 8.16
C LEU A 14 -2.27 -11.24 8.80
N SER A 15 -3.20 -11.93 9.46
CA SER A 15 -4.30 -11.28 10.18
C SER A 15 -3.76 -10.39 11.29
N SER A 16 -2.79 -10.86 12.06
CA SER A 16 -2.14 -10.08 13.14
C SER A 16 -1.45 -8.82 12.60
N SER A 17 -0.80 -8.91 11.44
CA SER A 17 -0.13 -7.76 10.80
C SER A 17 -1.14 -6.76 10.24
N LEU A 18 -2.26 -7.24 9.69
CA LEU A 18 -3.33 -6.38 9.19
C LEU A 18 -4.06 -5.67 10.34
N GLU A 19 -4.35 -6.39 11.41
CA GLU A 19 -4.98 -5.88 12.64
C GLU A 19 -4.12 -4.82 13.32
N ALA A 20 -2.79 -4.91 13.24
CA ALA A 20 -1.89 -3.88 13.75
C ALA A 20 -1.75 -2.67 12.79
N LEU A 21 -1.70 -2.92 11.47
CA LEU A 21 -1.42 -1.90 10.47
C LEU A 21 -2.63 -1.01 10.17
N GLN A 22 -3.83 -1.58 10.14
CA GLN A 22 -5.06 -0.87 9.81
C GLN A 22 -5.37 0.31 10.77
N PRO A 23 -5.40 0.13 12.10
CA PRO A 23 -5.65 1.25 13.02
C PRO A 23 -4.54 2.32 12.96
N ALA A 24 -3.28 1.91 12.79
CA ALA A 24 -2.16 2.85 12.60
C ALA A 24 -2.33 3.71 11.34
N ILE A 25 -2.81 3.13 10.23
CA ILE A 25 -3.08 3.86 8.99
C ILE A 25 -4.26 4.82 9.13
N GLN A 26 -5.29 4.46 9.91
CA GLN A 26 -6.45 5.34 10.12
C GLN A 26 -6.10 6.58 10.97
N GLN A 27 -5.19 6.42 11.93
CA GLN A 27 -4.72 7.52 12.78
C GLN A 27 -3.63 8.38 12.12
N LEU A 28 -3.22 8.06 10.89
CA LEU A 28 -2.08 8.69 10.22
C LEU A 28 -2.28 10.21 10.02
N GLU A 29 -3.52 10.67 9.82
CA GLU A 29 -3.84 12.11 9.79
C GLU A 29 -3.68 12.78 11.15
N GLU A 30 -4.10 12.11 12.23
CA GLU A 30 -3.95 12.60 13.60
C GLU A 30 -2.46 12.65 13.97
N TRP A 31 -1.70 11.61 13.60
CA TRP A 31 -0.26 11.55 13.83
C TRP A 31 0.52 12.62 13.07
N LYS A 32 -0.02 13.25 12.02
CA LYS A 32 0.68 14.37 11.36
C LYS A 32 0.84 15.59 12.25
N ILE A 33 -0.08 15.77 13.20
CA ILE A 33 -0.07 16.91 14.11
C ILE A 33 1.18 16.82 15.00
N ASP A 34 1.46 15.61 15.52
CA ASP A 34 2.57 15.37 16.44
C ASP A 34 3.87 14.93 15.72
N ALA A 35 3.74 14.25 14.58
CA ALA A 35 4.83 13.65 13.81
C ALA A 35 4.71 14.01 12.31
N PRO A 36 5.27 15.16 11.87
CA PRO A 36 5.12 15.65 10.50
C PRO A 36 5.74 14.71 9.43
N HIS A 37 6.58 13.76 9.84
CA HIS A 37 7.23 12.78 8.98
C HIS A 37 6.49 11.44 8.86
N CYS A 38 5.31 11.27 9.48
CA CYS A 38 4.57 10.01 9.47
C CYS A 38 4.25 9.52 8.04
N ASP A 39 3.96 10.42 7.10
CA ASP A 39 3.77 10.09 5.68
C ASP A 39 5.01 9.37 5.10
N ASN A 40 6.19 9.91 5.37
CA ASN A 40 7.43 9.36 4.83
C ASN A 40 7.74 7.99 5.45
N PHE A 41 7.42 7.81 6.74
CA PHE A 41 7.52 6.51 7.40
C PHE A 41 6.62 5.48 6.75
N CYS A 42 5.32 5.79 6.57
CA CYS A 42 4.37 4.87 5.95
C CYS A 42 4.72 4.53 4.49
N GLN A 43 5.17 5.51 3.71
CA GLN A 43 5.67 5.29 2.35
C GLN A 43 6.90 4.36 2.33
N SER A 44 7.82 4.52 3.27
CA SER A 44 9.02 3.67 3.37
C SER A 44 8.68 2.26 3.86
N LEU A 45 7.70 2.14 4.75
CA LEU A 45 7.19 0.85 5.21
C LEU A 45 6.54 0.08 4.05
N LEU A 46 5.65 0.72 3.29
CA LEU A 46 5.02 0.13 2.11
C LEU A 46 6.05 -0.26 1.05
N GLU A 47 7.03 0.62 0.79
CA GLU A 47 8.15 0.31 -0.11
C GLU A 47 8.85 -0.98 0.32
N LYS A 48 9.27 -1.07 1.59
CA LYS A 48 10.00 -2.23 2.11
C LYS A 48 9.16 -3.49 2.15
N LEU A 49 7.84 -3.38 2.30
CA LEU A 49 6.94 -4.52 2.22
C LEU A 49 6.82 -5.02 0.77
N ILE A 50 6.63 -4.12 -0.20
CA ILE A 50 6.49 -4.46 -1.62
C ILE A 50 7.80 -4.99 -2.22
N GLU A 51 8.95 -4.48 -1.76
CA GLU A 51 10.27 -4.92 -2.21
C GLU A 51 10.59 -6.37 -1.81
N LYS A 52 9.94 -6.91 -0.77
CA LYS A 52 10.17 -8.30 -0.34
C LYS A 52 9.57 -9.29 -1.33
N ASP A 53 10.33 -10.31 -1.70
CA ASP A 53 9.88 -11.39 -2.61
C ASP A 53 8.63 -12.15 -2.12
N ALA A 54 8.32 -12.09 -0.82
CA ALA A 54 7.13 -12.67 -0.21
C ALA A 54 6.03 -11.63 0.10
N PHE A 55 5.98 -10.52 -0.64
CA PHE A 55 4.94 -9.53 -0.45
C PHE A 55 3.55 -10.16 -0.61
N ASN A 56 2.70 -9.98 0.39
CA ASN A 56 1.32 -10.40 0.32
C ASN A 56 0.41 -9.20 0.00
N PRO A 57 -0.28 -9.20 -1.16
CA PRO A 57 -1.21 -8.13 -1.54
C PRO A 57 -2.33 -7.87 -0.53
N VAL A 58 -2.67 -8.85 0.32
CA VAL A 58 -3.65 -8.70 1.41
C VAL A 58 -3.27 -7.55 2.35
N ILE A 59 -1.99 -7.25 2.54
CA ILE A 59 -1.54 -6.13 3.38
C ILE A 59 -2.09 -4.79 2.87
N LEU A 60 -2.32 -4.63 1.56
CA LEU A 60 -2.91 -3.43 0.98
C LEU A 60 -4.36 -3.21 1.44
N ARG A 61 -5.03 -4.24 1.96
CA ARG A 61 -6.37 -4.09 2.55
C ARG A 61 -6.35 -3.22 3.80
N ALA A 62 -5.21 -3.08 4.49
CA ALA A 62 -5.09 -2.15 5.61
C ALA A 62 -5.32 -0.68 5.18
N LEU A 63 -5.20 -0.36 3.88
CA LEU A 63 -5.49 0.95 3.31
C LEU A 63 -6.97 1.12 2.90
N GLN A 64 -7.78 0.05 2.88
CA GLN A 64 -9.19 0.14 2.50
C GLN A 64 -10.02 1.12 3.34
N PRO A 65 -9.81 1.26 4.66
CA PRO A 65 -10.55 2.25 5.44
C PRO A 65 -10.28 3.70 5.02
N LEU A 66 -9.19 3.96 4.28
CA LEU A 66 -8.94 5.27 3.71
C LEU A 66 -9.86 5.61 2.52
N MET A 67 -10.70 4.68 2.07
CA MET A 67 -11.60 4.90 0.93
C MET A 67 -12.93 5.56 1.34
N GLN A 68 -13.14 5.87 2.62
CA GLN A 68 -14.43 6.33 3.15
C GLN A 68 -14.73 7.81 2.85
N SER A 69 -13.71 8.66 2.71
CA SER A 69 -13.86 10.09 2.44
C SER A 69 -12.88 10.58 1.38
N ASP A 70 -13.18 11.71 0.74
CA ASP A 70 -12.31 12.28 -0.30
C ASP A 70 -10.94 12.71 0.27
N THR A 71 -10.88 13.17 1.51
CA THR A 71 -9.64 13.52 2.20
C THR A 71 -8.76 12.28 2.39
N GLN A 72 -9.34 11.19 2.89
CA GLN A 72 -8.61 9.94 3.09
C GLN A 72 -8.23 9.26 1.77
N LYS A 73 -9.06 9.37 0.72
CA LYS A 73 -8.72 8.90 -0.63
C LYS A 73 -7.49 9.63 -1.17
N LYS A 74 -7.43 10.95 -1.01
CA LYS A 74 -6.24 11.76 -1.36
C LYS A 74 -5.02 11.34 -0.55
N LEU A 75 -5.20 11.05 0.74
CA LEU A 75 -4.12 10.53 1.58
C LEU A 75 -3.60 9.19 1.05
N CYS A 76 -4.49 8.24 0.76
CA CYS A 76 -4.13 6.94 0.20
C CYS A 76 -3.37 7.09 -1.13
N TRP A 77 -3.88 7.93 -2.05
CA TRP A 77 -3.18 8.24 -3.29
C TRP A 77 -1.77 8.77 -3.04
N LYS A 78 -1.62 9.71 -2.11
CA LYS A 78 -0.31 10.27 -1.72
C LYS A 78 0.64 9.20 -1.16
N GLN A 79 0.15 8.26 -0.34
CA GLN A 79 0.96 7.16 0.17
C GLN A 79 1.42 6.23 -0.96
N LEU A 80 0.53 5.87 -1.88
CA LEU A 80 0.82 4.97 -2.99
C LEU A 80 1.86 5.58 -3.96
N ILE A 81 1.67 6.84 -4.36
CA ILE A 81 2.64 7.55 -5.19
C ILE A 81 3.98 7.72 -4.48
N GLY A 82 3.97 8.09 -3.20
CA GLY A 82 5.19 8.23 -2.41
C GLY A 82 5.98 6.92 -2.31
N CYS A 83 5.27 5.80 -2.10
CA CYS A 83 5.82 4.46 -2.10
C CYS A 83 6.45 4.10 -3.46
N LEU A 84 5.73 4.28 -4.58
CA LEU A 84 6.25 3.95 -5.91
C LEU A 84 7.45 4.82 -6.30
N ARG A 85 7.45 6.10 -5.94
CA ARG A 85 8.61 6.98 -6.14
C ARG A 85 9.84 6.51 -5.34
N LYS A 86 9.63 5.98 -4.14
CA LYS A 86 10.72 5.39 -3.36
C LYS A 86 11.22 4.08 -3.98
N LEU A 87 10.32 3.20 -4.39
CA LEU A 87 10.67 1.98 -5.15
C LEU A 87 11.49 2.29 -6.40
N LYS A 88 11.13 3.35 -7.14
CA LYS A 88 11.91 3.82 -8.29
C LYS A 88 13.31 4.27 -7.89
N LYS A 89 13.46 4.95 -6.75
CA LYS A 89 14.76 5.41 -6.24
C LYS A 89 15.64 4.25 -5.75
N SER A 90 15.05 3.23 -5.12
CA SER A 90 15.80 2.12 -4.53
C SER A 90 16.17 1.02 -5.53
N GLY A 91 15.26 0.63 -6.43
CA GLY A 91 15.52 -0.45 -7.39
C GLY A 91 15.10 -0.15 -8.84
N GLY A 92 14.87 1.12 -9.17
CA GLY A 92 14.64 1.56 -10.54
C GLY A 92 13.25 1.21 -11.08
N GLN A 93 13.10 1.39 -12.40
CA GLN A 93 11.81 1.22 -13.08
C GLN A 93 11.28 -0.23 -13.01
N ASN A 94 12.16 -1.22 -12.84
CA ASN A 94 11.76 -2.62 -12.77
C ASN A 94 10.95 -2.93 -11.50
N LEU A 95 11.30 -2.36 -10.35
CA LEU A 95 10.51 -2.53 -9.13
C LEU A 95 9.16 -1.84 -9.23
N VAL A 96 9.09 -0.67 -9.86
CA VAL A 96 7.83 0.03 -10.11
C VAL A 96 6.91 -0.83 -10.99
N ARG A 97 7.44 -1.42 -12.08
CA ARG A 97 6.66 -2.32 -12.94
C ARG A 97 6.12 -3.52 -12.17
N LYS A 98 6.97 -4.20 -11.39
CA LYS A 98 6.55 -5.32 -10.52
C LYS A 98 5.44 -4.90 -9.56
N ALA A 99 5.56 -3.72 -8.94
CA ALA A 99 4.54 -3.20 -8.04
C ALA A 99 3.22 -2.88 -8.76
N LEU A 100 3.28 -2.39 -10.01
CA LEU A 100 2.11 -2.13 -10.85
C LEU A 100 1.46 -3.39 -11.44
N ASP A 101 2.13 -4.53 -11.38
CA ASP A 101 1.54 -5.82 -11.73
C ASP A 101 0.69 -6.40 -10.58
N ILE A 102 0.77 -5.80 -9.39
CA ILE A 102 -0.08 -6.14 -8.23
C ILE A 102 -1.47 -5.53 -8.44
N GLN A 103 -2.46 -6.37 -8.78
CA GLN A 103 -3.82 -5.93 -9.11
C GLN A 103 -4.49 -5.15 -7.96
N GLU A 104 -4.28 -5.58 -6.72
CA GLU A 104 -4.81 -4.90 -5.53
C GLU A 104 -4.26 -3.48 -5.39
N LEU A 105 -2.99 -3.25 -5.73
CA LEU A 105 -2.37 -1.92 -5.66
C LEU A 105 -3.00 -0.98 -6.68
N VAL A 106 -3.12 -1.43 -7.93
CA VAL A 106 -3.71 -0.60 -9.00
C VAL A 106 -5.20 -0.37 -8.76
N SER A 107 -5.92 -1.37 -8.25
CA SER A 107 -7.35 -1.24 -7.91
C SER A 107 -7.56 -0.25 -6.76
N LEU A 108 -6.72 -0.31 -5.73
CA LEU A 108 -6.75 0.64 -4.62
C LEU A 108 -6.43 2.06 -5.11
N ALA A 109 -5.43 2.21 -5.98
CA ALA A 109 -5.09 3.50 -6.58
C ALA A 109 -6.22 4.06 -7.45
N ALA A 110 -6.90 3.20 -8.21
CA ALA A 110 -8.05 3.55 -9.03
C ALA A 110 -9.22 4.07 -8.18
N ASN A 111 -9.52 3.38 -7.09
CA ASN A 111 -10.53 3.79 -6.12
C ASN A 111 -10.16 5.10 -5.41
N ALA A 112 -8.89 5.25 -5.01
CA ALA A 112 -8.39 6.47 -4.38
C ALA A 112 -8.48 7.69 -5.32
N ARG A 113 -8.28 7.48 -6.63
CA ARG A 113 -8.36 8.56 -7.63
C ARG A 113 -9.75 8.75 -8.24
N GLY A 114 -10.68 7.81 -8.02
CA GLY A 114 -12.02 7.83 -8.60
C GLY A 114 -12.01 7.64 -10.12
N CYS A 115 -11.14 6.78 -10.65
CA CYS A 115 -11.01 6.55 -12.09
C CYS A 115 -10.94 5.04 -12.42
N PRO A 116 -11.14 4.63 -13.68
CA PRO A 116 -10.93 3.24 -14.11
C PRO A 116 -9.51 2.75 -13.85
N VAL A 117 -9.34 1.44 -13.63
CA VAL A 117 -8.06 0.79 -13.28
C VAL A 117 -6.98 1.06 -14.33
N GLU A 118 -7.35 1.07 -15.60
CA GLU A 118 -6.48 1.31 -16.75
C GLU A 118 -5.93 2.75 -16.74
N ASN A 119 -6.78 3.71 -16.39
CA ASN A 119 -6.38 5.12 -16.25
C ASN A 119 -5.50 5.32 -15.02
N ALA A 120 -5.81 4.62 -13.93
CA ALA A 120 -5.00 4.64 -12.72
C ALA A 120 -3.58 4.13 -13.01
N ARG A 121 -3.43 2.98 -13.67
CA ARG A 121 -2.12 2.41 -14.03
C ARG A 121 -1.28 3.38 -14.84
N ARG A 122 -1.83 3.94 -15.93
CA ARG A 122 -1.13 4.93 -16.77
C ARG A 122 -0.70 6.16 -15.98
N THR A 123 -1.51 6.58 -15.02
CA THR A 123 -1.20 7.74 -14.19
C THR A 123 -0.11 7.45 -13.16
N LEU A 124 -0.13 6.25 -12.56
CA LEU A 124 0.96 5.82 -11.67
C LEU A 124 2.28 5.72 -12.44
N GLU A 125 2.25 5.23 -13.69
CA GLU A 125 3.44 5.15 -14.56
C GLU A 125 4.01 6.53 -14.93
N SER A 126 3.15 7.53 -15.14
CA SER A 126 3.61 8.89 -15.49
C SER A 126 4.13 9.68 -14.28
N GLU A 127 3.60 9.43 -13.08
CA GLU A 127 3.98 10.14 -11.85
C GLU A 127 5.21 9.55 -11.13
N CYS A 128 5.67 8.37 -11.56
CA CYS A 128 6.81 7.64 -11.00
C CYS A 128 7.99 7.63 -11.95
#